data_AF-A0A6I1JQE5-F1
#
_entry.id   AF-A0A6I1JQE5-F1
#
_cell.length_a   1.000
_cell.length_b   1.000
_cell.length_c   1.000
_cell.angle_alpha   90.00
_cell.angle_beta   90.00
_cell.angle_gamma   90.00
#
_symmetry.space_group_name_H-M   'P 1'
#
loop_
_entity.id
_entity.type
_entity.pdbx_description
1 polymer ?
#
loop_
_entity_poly.entity_id
_entity_poly.type
_entity_poly.pdbx_seq_one_letter_code
_entity_poly.pdbx_strand_id
1 'polypeptide(L)'
;WDARNRLVTGGAAMFPGAGGGNLKPYLADRLRKLWPQIGDVEFDYVWSGYVGMTPDNLLKPQVAGFPRFHRLGPNGYAWAGCNGRAVALSISLGRELAKITQGVPESELGLPFSEPTPQPFQPILRRIAPFALPLYRRLDAQEI
;
A
#
# COMPACT_ATOMS: atom_id res chain seq x y z
N TRP A 1 12.48 -1.14 11.82
CA TRP A 1 13.54 -0.21 12.24
C TRP A 1 13.99 0.59 11.04
N ASP A 2 14.33 1.86 11.23
CA ASP A 2 15.02 2.63 10.18
C ASP A 2 16.55 2.59 10.37
N ALA A 3 17.28 3.27 9.49
CA ALA A 3 18.75 3.31 9.52
C ALA A 3 19.34 3.98 10.78
N ARG A 4 18.53 4.64 11.62
CA ARG A 4 18.94 5.31 12.87
C ARG A 4 18.44 4.56 14.10
N ASN A 5 18.11 3.28 13.96
CA ASN A 5 17.58 2.45 15.04
C ASN A 5 16.30 3.02 15.67
N ARG A 6 15.41 3.61 14.86
CA ARG A 6 14.07 4.02 15.31
C ARG A 6 13.05 2.96 14.96
N LEU A 7 12.15 2.66 15.91
CA LEU A 7 11.02 1.78 15.65
C LEU A 7 10.03 2.50 14.71
N VAL A 8 9.61 1.81 13.66
CA VAL A 8 8.59 2.31 12.72
C VAL A 8 7.36 1.44 12.88
N THR A 9 6.24 2.04 13.23
CA THR A 9 4.94 1.36 13.40
C THR A 9 3.84 2.13 12.69
N GLY A 10 2.74 1.45 12.36
CA GLY A 10 1.62 2.08 11.70
C GLY A 10 0.56 1.08 11.27
N GLY A 11 -0.27 1.51 10.32
CA GLY A 11 -1.30 0.67 9.72
C GLY A 11 -2.29 1.51 8.93
N ALA A 12 -3.27 0.83 8.33
CA ALA A 12 -4.38 1.48 7.67
C ALA A 12 -5.34 2.12 8.69
N ALA A 13 -5.80 3.33 8.37
CA ALA A 13 -6.74 4.08 9.17
C ALA A 13 -7.84 4.68 8.29
N MET A 14 -9.08 4.64 8.79
CA MET A 14 -10.23 5.25 8.12
C MET A 14 -10.16 6.78 8.17
N PHE A 15 -9.76 7.33 9.32
CA PHE A 15 -9.68 8.76 9.58
C PHE A 15 -8.35 9.10 10.26
N PRO A 16 -7.24 9.26 9.51
CA PRO A 16 -5.95 9.56 10.13
C PRO A 16 -5.86 10.98 10.74
N GLY A 17 -6.80 11.88 10.41
CA GLY A 17 -6.69 13.30 10.78
C GLY A 17 -5.56 13.99 10.01
N ALA A 18 -5.31 15.27 10.31
CA ALA A 18 -4.22 16.01 9.69
C ALA A 18 -2.87 15.37 10.05
N GLY A 19 -2.11 14.96 9.03
CA GLY A 19 -0.78 14.37 9.20
C GLY A 19 -0.74 13.09 10.05
N GLY A 20 -1.87 12.42 10.31
CA GLY A 20 -1.90 11.21 11.15
C GLY A 20 -1.93 11.47 12.67
N GLY A 21 -2.02 12.73 13.12
CA GLY A 21 -1.88 13.08 14.54
C GLY A 21 -2.85 12.33 15.47
N ASN A 22 -4.07 12.07 15.01
CA ASN A 22 -5.10 11.36 15.78
C ASN A 22 -4.80 9.87 15.97
N LEU A 23 -3.80 9.33 15.28
CA LEU A 23 -3.42 7.92 15.40
C LEU A 23 -2.51 7.65 16.59
N LYS A 24 -1.83 8.67 17.16
CA LYS A 24 -0.87 8.50 18.26
C LYS A 24 -1.43 7.69 19.43
N PRO A 25 -2.61 8.01 20.02
CA PRO A 25 -3.11 7.29 21.19
C PRO A 25 -3.38 5.81 20.89
N TYR A 26 -3.94 5.52 19.70
CA TYR A 26 -4.23 4.16 19.26
C TYR A 26 -2.95 3.35 19.01
N LEU A 27 -1.95 3.95 18.38
CA LEU A 27 -0.65 3.30 18.12
C LEU A 27 0.12 3.07 19.42
N ALA A 28 0.12 4.04 20.35
CA ALA A 28 0.71 3.88 21.68
C ALA A 28 0.05 2.73 22.45
N ASP A 29 -1.29 2.67 22.44
CA ASP A 29 -2.03 1.59 23.10
C ASP A 29 -1.73 0.20 22.52
N ARG A 30 -1.65 0.10 21.18
CA ARG A 30 -1.24 -1.13 20.52
C ARG A 30 0.19 -1.55 20.91
N LEU A 31 1.14 -0.61 20.92
CA LEU A 31 2.52 -0.89 21.30
C LEU A 31 2.63 -1.35 22.76
N ARG A 32 1.93 -0.67 23.69
CA ARG A 32 1.89 -1.07 25.10
C ARG A 32 1.28 -2.47 25.31
N LYS A 33 0.29 -2.85 24.49
CA LYS A 33 -0.28 -4.21 24.50
C LYS A 33 0.69 -5.27 24.03
N LEU A 34 1.49 -4.97 23.00
CA LEU A 34 2.48 -5.91 22.44
C LEU A 34 3.74 -6.01 23.31
N TRP A 35 4.17 -4.89 23.89
CA TRP A 35 5.38 -4.80 24.69
C TRP A 35 5.14 -3.94 25.94
N PRO A 36 4.53 -4.51 27.00
CA PRO A 36 4.23 -3.78 28.24
C PRO A 36 5.46 -3.14 28.90
N GLN A 37 6.65 -3.70 28.68
CA GLN A 37 7.91 -3.25 29.27
C GLN A 37 8.44 -1.91 28.74
N ILE A 38 7.87 -1.36 27.64
CA ILE A 38 8.37 -0.12 27.03
C ILE A 38 7.91 1.15 27.75
N GLY A 39 6.97 1.03 28.71
CA GLY A 39 6.42 2.17 29.45
C GLY A 39 5.58 3.10 28.58
N ASP A 40 5.69 4.40 28.85
CA ASP A 40 4.99 5.44 28.10
C ASP A 40 5.59 5.61 26.70
N VAL A 41 4.71 5.72 25.70
CA VAL A 41 5.10 5.77 24.29
C VAL A 41 4.91 7.17 23.73
N GLU A 42 6.01 7.81 23.37
CA GLU A 42 6.02 9.08 22.65
C GLU A 42 6.41 8.90 21.17
N PHE A 43 6.03 9.86 20.33
CA PHE A 43 6.29 9.83 18.89
C PHE A 43 7.04 11.08 18.43
N ASP A 44 8.31 10.90 18.03
CA ASP A 44 9.11 11.95 17.39
C ASP A 44 8.51 12.43 16.06
N TYR A 45 7.95 11.49 15.29
CA TYR A 45 7.41 11.73 13.96
C TYR A 45 6.10 10.98 13.76
N VAL A 46 5.13 11.66 13.15
CA VAL A 46 3.88 11.05 12.70
C VAL A 46 3.53 11.62 11.34
N TRP A 47 3.07 10.74 10.46
CA TRP A 47 2.60 11.10 9.14
C TRP A 47 1.45 10.18 8.75
N SER A 48 0.71 10.60 7.73
CA SER A 48 -0.28 9.76 7.05
C SER A 48 -0.25 10.05 5.56
N GLY A 49 -0.56 9.05 4.75
CA GLY A 49 -0.64 9.20 3.30
C GLY A 49 -1.62 8.20 2.70
N TYR A 50 -1.68 8.20 1.37
CA TYR A 50 -2.49 7.26 0.63
C TYR A 50 -1.67 6.04 0.22
N VAL A 51 -2.33 4.89 0.26
CA VAL A 51 -1.79 3.68 -0.36
C VAL A 51 -2.28 3.61 -1.80
N GLY A 52 -1.34 3.46 -2.75
CA GLY A 52 -1.67 3.21 -4.14
C GLY A 52 -2.33 1.86 -4.30
N MET A 53 -3.65 1.87 -4.50
CA MET A 53 -4.49 0.69 -4.66
C MET A 53 -4.85 0.49 -6.14
N THR A 54 -4.75 -0.74 -6.64
CA THR A 54 -5.14 -1.15 -7.99
C THR A 54 -6.16 -2.28 -7.94
N PRO A 55 -7.36 -2.06 -7.37
CA PRO A 55 -8.39 -3.10 -7.30
C PRO A 55 -8.78 -3.55 -8.71
N ASP A 56 -8.93 -4.85 -8.93
CA ASP A 56 -9.48 -5.39 -10.19
C ASP A 56 -10.97 -5.05 -10.33
N ASN A 57 -11.69 -4.94 -9.20
CA ASN A 57 -13.10 -4.57 -9.18
C ASN A 57 -13.45 -3.82 -7.88
N LEU A 58 -13.91 -2.58 -8.01
CA LEU A 58 -14.31 -1.74 -6.87
C LEU A 58 -15.49 -2.31 -6.06
N LEU A 59 -16.34 -3.13 -6.69
CA LEU A 59 -17.48 -3.79 -6.06
C LEU A 59 -17.13 -5.16 -5.46
N LYS A 60 -15.89 -5.64 -5.67
CA LYS A 60 -15.39 -6.90 -5.08
C LYS A 60 -14.08 -6.64 -4.32
N PRO A 61 -14.12 -5.85 -3.24
CA PRO A 61 -12.93 -5.48 -2.47
C PRO A 61 -12.17 -6.69 -1.91
N GLN A 62 -12.83 -7.83 -1.71
CA GLN A 62 -12.22 -9.07 -1.24
C GLN A 62 -11.20 -9.68 -2.22
N VAL A 63 -11.26 -9.32 -3.51
CA VAL A 63 -10.27 -9.79 -4.49
C VAL A 63 -9.11 -8.80 -4.50
N ALA A 64 -7.99 -9.19 -3.90
CA ALA A 64 -6.80 -8.37 -3.85
C ALA A 64 -6.27 -8.11 -5.27
N GLY A 65 -6.19 -6.84 -5.65
CA GLY A 65 -5.55 -6.46 -6.90
C GLY A 65 -4.05 -6.71 -6.90
N PHE A 66 -3.45 -6.63 -8.09
CA PHE A 66 -2.01 -6.76 -8.31
C PHE A 66 -1.38 -5.46 -8.85
N PRO A 67 -0.05 -5.28 -8.71
CA PRO A 67 0.66 -4.14 -9.31
C PRO A 67 0.45 -4.09 -10.83
N ARG A 68 0.31 -2.90 -11.41
CA ARG A 68 0.10 -2.73 -12.85
C ARG A 68 1.39 -2.31 -13.53
N PHE A 69 1.76 -2.94 -14.64
CA PHE A 69 2.80 -2.45 -15.53
C PHE A 69 2.18 -1.57 -16.61
N HIS A 70 2.84 -0.46 -16.91
CA HIS A 70 2.40 0.55 -17.87
C HIS A 70 3.56 0.95 -18.79
N ARG A 71 3.23 1.16 -20.06
CA ARG A 71 4.13 1.86 -20.99
C ARG A 71 3.88 3.35 -20.90
N LEU A 72 4.95 4.12 -20.79
CA LEU A 72 4.92 5.59 -20.79
C LEU A 72 5.24 6.16 -22.17
N GLY A 73 5.66 5.31 -23.11
CA GLY A 73 6.08 5.64 -24.47
C GLY A 73 6.83 4.46 -25.10
N PRO A 74 7.52 4.65 -26.23
CA PRO A 74 8.22 3.57 -26.93
C PRO A 74 9.27 2.85 -26.07
N ASN A 75 9.98 3.59 -25.22
CA ASN A 75 11.10 3.10 -24.39
C ASN A 75 10.93 3.42 -22.90
N GLY A 76 9.71 3.78 -22.47
CA GLY A 76 9.43 4.18 -21.10
C GLY A 76 8.50 3.19 -20.42
N TYR A 77 8.86 2.72 -19.21
CA TYR A 77 8.09 1.74 -18.46
C TYR A 77 7.93 2.18 -17.01
N ALA A 78 6.78 1.87 -16.42
CA ALA A 78 6.50 2.11 -15.01
C ALA A 78 5.64 1.00 -14.42
N TRP A 79 5.65 0.88 -13.10
CA TRP A 79 4.62 0.13 -12.38
C TRP A 79 3.82 1.04 -11.45
N ALA A 80 2.58 0.67 -11.16
CA ALA A 80 1.70 1.38 -10.25
C ALA A 80 0.99 0.42 -9.27
N GLY A 81 0.69 0.92 -8.08
CA GLY A 81 -0.21 0.27 -7.11
C GLY A 81 0.31 -1.02 -6.50
N CYS A 82 1.28 -0.94 -5.58
CA CYS A 82 1.75 -2.11 -4.84
C CYS A 82 0.81 -2.56 -3.71
N ASN A 83 -0.38 -1.96 -3.58
CA ASN A 83 -1.43 -2.41 -2.67
C ASN A 83 -0.96 -2.58 -1.21
N GLY A 84 -0.12 -1.66 -0.73
CA GLY A 84 0.44 -1.67 0.63
C GLY A 84 1.71 -2.51 0.79
N ARG A 85 2.18 -3.16 -0.28
CA ARG A 85 3.30 -4.12 -0.27
C ARG A 85 4.50 -3.64 -1.07
N ALA A 86 4.64 -2.32 -1.25
CA ALA A 86 5.70 -1.74 -2.09
C ALA A 86 7.09 -2.23 -1.67
N VAL A 87 7.44 -2.11 -0.40
CA VAL A 87 8.76 -2.53 0.11
C VAL A 87 9.04 -4.02 -0.18
N ALA A 88 8.04 -4.88 -0.02
CA ALA A 88 8.18 -6.31 -0.28
C ALA A 88 8.30 -6.63 -1.78
N LEU A 89 7.58 -5.91 -2.64
CA LEU A 89 7.48 -6.22 -4.07
C LEU A 89 8.52 -5.50 -4.93
N SER A 90 9.07 -4.37 -4.46
CA SER A 90 9.91 -3.48 -5.29
C SER A 90 11.14 -4.16 -5.90
N ILE A 91 11.79 -5.09 -5.20
CA ILE A 91 12.96 -5.81 -5.77
C ILE A 91 12.53 -6.71 -6.92
N SER A 92 11.47 -7.48 -6.75
CA SER A 92 10.97 -8.39 -7.78
C SER A 92 10.41 -7.61 -8.98
N LEU A 93 9.59 -6.59 -8.74
CA LEU A 93 9.04 -5.75 -9.80
C LEU A 93 10.14 -4.98 -10.56
N GLY A 94 11.14 -4.47 -9.84
CA GLY A 94 12.29 -3.79 -10.44
C GLY A 94 13.11 -4.72 -11.34
N ARG A 95 13.27 -6.00 -10.95
CA ARG A 95 13.92 -7.00 -11.80
C ARG A 95 13.14 -7.27 -13.08
N GLU A 96 11.81 -7.37 -13.01
CA GLU A 96 10.97 -7.55 -14.20
C GLU A 96 11.05 -6.32 -15.12
N LEU A 97 11.06 -5.10 -14.58
CA LEU A 97 11.30 -3.91 -15.41
C LEU A 97 12.73 -3.84 -15.98
N ALA A 98 13.74 -4.37 -15.30
CA ALA A 98 15.09 -4.42 -15.86
C ALA A 98 15.16 -5.35 -17.09
N LYS A 99 14.46 -6.49 -17.06
CA LYS A 99 14.39 -7.43 -18.19
C LYS A 99 13.88 -6.76 -19.48
N ILE A 100 12.84 -5.93 -19.39
CA ILE A 100 12.31 -5.28 -20.60
C ILE A 100 13.31 -4.30 -21.21
N THR A 101 14.11 -3.61 -20.38
CA THR A 101 15.18 -2.72 -20.88
C THR A 101 16.33 -3.48 -21.55
N GLN A 102 16.39 -4.80 -21.35
CA GLN A 102 17.36 -5.70 -21.96
C GLN A 102 16.80 -6.43 -23.19
N GLY A 103 15.59 -6.08 -23.65
CA GLY A 103 14.96 -6.67 -24.83
C GLY A 103 14.24 -7.99 -24.59
N VAL A 104 14.00 -8.38 -23.33
CA VAL A 104 13.18 -9.55 -23.02
C VAL A 104 11.74 -9.31 -23.50
N PRO A 105 11.12 -10.25 -24.22
CA PRO A 105 9.74 -10.13 -24.67
C PRO A 105 8.77 -9.97 -23.50
N GLU A 106 7.74 -9.14 -23.68
CA GLU A 106 6.77 -8.86 -22.61
C GLU A 106 5.96 -10.08 -22.16
N SER A 107 5.75 -11.05 -23.04
CA SER A 107 5.09 -12.31 -22.73
C SER A 107 5.85 -13.16 -21.71
N GLU A 108 7.14 -12.87 -21.48
CA GLU A 108 8.01 -13.57 -20.54
C GLU A 108 8.14 -12.85 -19.18
N LEU A 109 7.48 -11.70 -19.01
CA LEU A 109 7.49 -10.96 -17.75
C LEU A 109 6.51 -11.55 -16.73
N GLY A 110 6.83 -11.38 -15.45
CA GLY A 110 5.99 -11.86 -14.35
C GLY A 110 4.65 -11.14 -14.20
N LEU A 111 4.44 -10.01 -14.89
CA LEU A 111 3.17 -9.28 -14.91
C LEU A 111 2.89 -8.73 -16.31
N PRO A 112 1.62 -8.79 -16.77
CA PRO A 112 1.24 -8.22 -18.05
C PRO A 112 1.23 -6.69 -17.99
N PHE A 113 1.49 -6.06 -19.14
CA PHE A 113 1.19 -4.64 -19.32
C PHE A 113 -0.31 -4.40 -19.36
N SER A 114 -0.71 -3.24 -18.84
CA SER A 114 -2.09 -2.77 -18.85
C SER A 114 -2.11 -1.30 -19.22
N GLU A 115 -3.21 -0.85 -19.83
CA GLU A 115 -3.41 0.57 -20.09
C GLU A 115 -4.00 1.26 -18.84
N PRO A 116 -3.53 2.46 -18.48
CA PRO A 116 -4.15 3.25 -17.42
C PRO A 116 -5.62 3.50 -17.73
N THR A 117 -6.52 2.93 -16.93
CA THR A 117 -7.96 3.16 -17.09
C THR A 117 -8.38 4.30 -16.17
N PRO A 118 -8.96 5.40 -16.70
CA PRO A 118 -9.48 6.48 -15.87
C PRO A 118 -10.56 5.95 -14.93
N GLN A 119 -10.43 6.24 -13.64
CA GLN A 119 -11.46 5.91 -12.65
C GLN A 119 -12.44 7.09 -12.55
N PRO A 120 -13.71 6.93 -12.97
CA PRO A 120 -14.69 7.99 -12.84
C PRO A 120 -14.88 8.32 -11.36
N PHE A 121 -15.09 9.60 -11.04
CA PHE A 121 -15.28 10.06 -9.67
C PHE A 121 -14.13 9.75 -8.70
N GLN A 122 -12.89 9.59 -9.21
CA GLN A 122 -11.69 9.34 -8.39
C GLN A 122 -11.57 10.22 -7.13
N PRO A 123 -11.88 11.54 -7.15
CA PRO A 123 -11.83 12.36 -5.93
C PRO A 123 -12.83 11.91 -4.85
N ILE A 124 -14.00 11.42 -5.24
CA ILE A 124 -15.03 10.88 -4.36
C ILE A 124 -14.60 9.50 -3.87
N LEU A 125 -14.20 8.61 -4.78
CA LEU A 125 -13.69 7.27 -4.46
C LEU A 125 -12.57 7.33 -3.43
N ARG A 126 -11.61 8.25 -3.60
CA ARG A 126 -10.51 8.47 -2.66
C ARG A 126 -10.97 8.81 -1.24
N ARG A 127 -12.11 9.50 -1.09
CA ARG A 127 -12.66 9.91 0.20
C ARG A 127 -13.47 8.78 0.86
N ILE A 128 -14.09 7.91 0.08
CA ILE A 128 -14.92 6.81 0.59
C ILE A 128 -14.16 5.48 0.74
N ALA A 129 -13.06 5.28 0.00
CA ALA A 129 -12.29 4.04 0.04
C ALA A 129 -11.85 3.60 1.46
N PRO A 130 -11.43 4.51 2.37
CA PRO A 130 -11.04 4.11 3.73
C PRO A 130 -12.18 3.47 4.53
N PHE A 131 -13.45 3.68 4.16
CA PHE A 131 -14.60 3.05 4.82
C PHE A 131 -14.70 1.54 4.57
N ALA A 132 -13.98 0.99 3.59
CA ALA A 132 -13.86 -0.45 3.39
C ALA A 132 -12.97 -1.13 4.44
N LEU A 133 -12.24 -0.38 5.27
CA LEU A 133 -11.30 -0.92 6.25
C LEU A 133 -11.89 -1.95 7.25
N PRO A 134 -13.12 -1.78 7.79
CA PRO A 134 -13.71 -2.79 8.66
C PRO A 134 -13.97 -4.12 7.95
N LEU A 135 -14.31 -4.08 6.66
CA LEU A 135 -14.44 -5.28 5.83
C LEU A 135 -13.09 -5.99 5.70
N TYR A 136 -12.03 -5.25 5.35
CA TYR A 136 -10.68 -5.81 5.25
C TYR A 136 -10.22 -6.44 6.57
N ARG A 137 -10.41 -5.75 7.70
CA ARG A 137 -10.07 -6.32 9.02
C ARG A 137 -10.84 -7.59 9.35
N ARG A 138 -12.11 -7.68 8.91
CA ARG A 138 -12.92 -8.89 9.09
C ARG A 138 -12.39 -10.04 8.24
N LEU A 139 -12.04 -9.78 6.98
CA LEU A 139 -11.45 -10.78 6.09
C LEU A 139 -10.11 -11.27 6.65
N ASP A 140 -9.23 -10.36 7.06
CA ASP A 140 -7.92 -10.70 7.67
C ASP A 140 -8.09 -11.58 8.93
N ALA A 141 -9.11 -11.31 9.75
CA ALA A 141 -9.39 -12.09 10.96
C ALA A 141 -9.99 -13.48 10.68
N GLN A 142 -10.48 -13.74 9.47
CA GLN A 142 -11.00 -15.05 9.03
C GLN A 142 -9.91 -15.95 8.44
N GLU A 143 -8.75 -15.39 8.08
CA GLU A 143 -7.61 -16.14 7.53
C GLU A 143 -6.73 -16.77 8.63
N ILE A 144 -7.02 -16.51 9.91
CA ILE A 144 -6.35 -17.06 11.10
C ILE A 144 -7.28 -18.06 11.79
#